data_AF-O87451-F1
#
_entry.id   AF-O87451-F1
#
_cell.length_a   1.000
_cell.length_b   1.000
_cell.length_c   1.000
_cell.angle_alpha   90.00
_cell.angle_beta   90.00
_cell.angle_gamma   90.00
#
_symmetry.space_group_name_H-M   'P 1'
#
loop_
_entity.id
_entity.type
_entity.pdbx_description
1 polymer ?
#
loop_
_entity_poly.entity_id
_entity_poly.type
_entity_poly.pdbx_seq_one_letter_code
_entity_poly.pdbx_strand_id
1 'polypeptide(L)' 'MLRRVAAQLHLPDAELRVELAAAQLVGCAMLRYVIKVEPLASVDPEQIVARLAPVVQGHLTGP' A
#
# COMPACT_ATOMS: atom_id res chain seq x y z
N MET A 1 9.37 -10.88 6.15
CA MET A 1 7.91 -10.94 5.93
C MET A 1 7.55 -10.70 4.46
N LEU A 2 7.97 -9.59 3.84
CA LEU A 2 7.64 -9.28 2.43
C LEU A 2 8.01 -10.41 1.44
N ARG A 3 9.22 -10.97 1.56
CA ARG A 3 9.65 -12.12 0.74
C ARG A 3 8.71 -13.34 0.80
N ARG A 4 8.04 -13.57 1.94
CA ARG A 4 7.07 -14.67 2.10
C ARG A 4 5.77 -14.37 1.35
N VAL A 5 5.33 -13.11 1.37
CA VAL A 5 4.14 -12.66 0.61
C VAL A 5 4.45 -12.72 -0.88
N ALA A 6 5.62 -12.24 -1.30
CA ALA A 6 6.06 -12.30 -2.70
C ALA A 6 6.07 -13.75 -3.22
N ALA A 7 6.55 -14.70 -2.42
CA ALA A 7 6.54 -16.12 -2.78
C ALA A 7 5.12 -16.71 -2.99
N GLN A 8 4.06 -16.02 -2.55
CA GLN A 8 2.66 -16.42 -2.79
C GLN A 8 2.05 -15.75 -4.02
N LEU A 9 2.63 -14.65 -4.51
CA LEU A 9 2.25 -14.05 -5.78
C LEU A 9 2.92 -14.85 -6.90
N HIS A 10 2.16 -15.74 -7.54
CA HIS A 10 2.58 -16.48 -8.74
C HIS A 10 2.58 -15.58 -9.98
N LEU A 11 3.18 -14.40 -9.88
CA LEU A 11 3.22 -13.35 -10.89
C LEU A 11 4.67 -12.94 -11.19
N PRO A 12 4.96 -12.40 -12.39
CA PRO A 12 6.25 -11.78 -12.68
C PRO A 12 6.58 -10.68 -11.64
N ASP A 13 7.86 -10.51 -11.32
CA ASP A 13 8.34 -9.43 -10.45
C ASP A 13 7.65 -9.36 -9.07
N ALA A 14 7.20 -10.51 -8.55
CA ALA A 14 6.44 -10.61 -7.31
C ALA A 14 7.07 -9.87 -6.11
N GLU A 15 8.40 -9.86 -6.01
CA GLU A 15 9.12 -9.15 -4.95
C GLU A 15 8.96 -7.64 -5.09
N LEU A 16 9.25 -7.08 -6.26
CA LEU A 16 9.06 -5.65 -6.55
C LEU A 16 7.61 -5.20 -6.35
N ARG A 17 6.65 -6.03 -6.78
CA ARG A 17 5.22 -5.79 -6.59
C ARG A 17 4.83 -5.67 -5.13
N VAL A 18 5.29 -6.60 -4.30
CA VAL A 18 5.05 -6.56 -2.84
C VAL A 18 5.75 -5.38 -2.19
N GLU A 19 6.96 -5.04 -2.63
CA GLU A 19 7.70 -3.87 -2.12
C GLU A 19 7.00 -2.55 -2.45
N LEU A 20 6.47 -2.39 -3.67
CA LEU A 20 5.71 -1.19 -4.06
C LEU A 20 4.37 -1.09 -3.31
N ALA A 21 3.67 -2.21 -3.13
CA ALA A 21 2.47 -2.26 -2.29
C ALA A 21 2.78 -1.84 -0.84
N ALA A 22 3.89 -2.33 -0.28
CA ALA A 22 4.34 -1.95 1.06
C ALA A 22 4.74 -0.47 1.13
N ALA A 23 5.44 0.04 0.11
CA ALA A 23 5.85 1.45 0.04
C ALA A 23 4.64 2.39 0.10
N GLN A 24 3.53 2.06 -0.56
CA GLN A 24 2.30 2.86 -0.49
C GLN A 24 1.67 2.86 0.89
N LEU A 25 1.59 1.70 1.55
CA LEU A 25 1.07 1.59 2.91
C LEU A 25 1.93 2.38 3.91
N VAL A 26 3.25 2.22 3.83
CA VAL A 26 4.20 2.92 4.70
C VAL A 26 4.16 4.43 4.45
N GLY A 27 4.16 4.86 3.19
CA GLY A 27 4.04 6.28 2.83
C GLY A 27 2.76 6.91 3.38
N CYS A 28 1.62 6.23 3.21
CA CYS A 28 0.35 6.68 3.79
C CYS A 28 0.43 6.79 5.32
N ALA A 29 1.00 5.79 6.00
CA ALA A 29 1.15 5.80 7.44
C ALA A 29 2.07 6.93 7.93
N MET A 30 3.20 7.15 7.24
CA MET A 30 4.13 8.24 7.54
C MET A 30 3.45 9.60 7.41
N LEU A 31 2.76 9.84 6.29
CA LEU A 31 2.08 11.11 6.04
C LEU A 31 0.91 11.34 7.01
N ARG A 32 0.14 10.31 7.36
CA ARG A 32 -1.02 10.42 8.26
C ARG A 32 -0.64 10.54 9.73
N TYR A 33 0.26 9.68 10.23
CA TYR A 33 0.48 9.53 11.67
C TYR A 33 1.74 10.23 12.18
N VAL A 34 2.78 10.32 11.36
CA VAL A 34 4.08 10.88 11.78
C VAL A 34 4.18 12.34 11.38
N ILE A 35 4.03 12.62 10.07
CA ILE A 35 4.15 13.98 9.52
C ILE A 35 2.84 14.76 9.72
N LYS A 36 1.69 14.07 9.72
CA LYS A 36 0.34 14.63 9.94
C LYS A 36 -0.03 15.70 8.90
N VAL A 37 0.10 15.35 7.61
CA VAL A 37 -0.30 16.22 6.49
C VAL A 37 -1.83 16.29 6.39
N GLU A 38 -2.41 17.49 6.30
CA GLU A 38 -3.86 17.66 6.09
C GLU A 38 -4.26 17.69 4.60
N PRO A 39 -5.45 17.17 4.22
CA PRO A 39 -6.49 16.59 5.09
C PRO A 39 -6.24 15.12 5.47
N LEU A 40 -5.12 14.54 5.04
CA LEU A 40 -4.84 13.11 5.20
C LEU A 40 -4.73 12.68 6.67
N ALA A 41 -4.32 13.58 7.58
CA ALA A 41 -4.21 13.30 9.00
C ALA A 41 -5.57 13.15 9.68
N SER A 42 -6.56 13.95 9.27
CA SER A 42 -7.87 14.06 9.93
C SER A 42 -9.01 13.35 9.20
N VAL A 43 -8.88 13.06 7.91
CA VAL A 43 -9.95 12.40 7.13
C VAL A 43 -10.31 11.03 7.71
N ASP A 44 -11.57 10.64 7.51
CA ASP A 44 -12.11 9.33 7.85
C ASP A 44 -11.27 8.19 7.22
N PRO A 45 -10.79 7.20 7.99
CA PRO A 45 -9.98 6.09 7.45
C PRO A 45 -10.63 5.37 6.27
N GLU A 46 -11.94 5.23 6.27
CA GLU A 46 -12.74 4.60 5.22
C GLU A 46 -12.54 5.28 3.87
N GLN A 47 -12.40 6.61 3.86
CA GLN A 47 -12.10 7.37 2.65
C GLN A 47 -10.68 7.12 2.14
N ILE A 48 -9.72 6.88 3.05
CA ILE A 48 -8.36 6.49 2.68
C ILE A 48 -8.38 5.08 2.10
N VAL A 49 -9.05 4.13 2.77
CA VAL A 49 -9.16 2.74 2.30
C VAL A 49 -9.76 2.69 0.91
N ALA A 50 -10.86 3.42 0.66
CA ALA A 50 -11.51 3.47 -0.65
C ALA A 50 -10.58 3.93 -1.79
N ARG A 51 -9.59 4.78 -1.49
CA ARG A 51 -8.63 5.32 -2.47
C ARG A 51 -7.34 4.52 -2.54
N LEU A 52 -6.84 4.01 -1.41
CA LEU A 52 -5.55 3.34 -1.30
C LEU A 52 -5.63 1.85 -1.65
N ALA A 53 -6.74 1.19 -1.31
CA ALA A 53 -6.89 -0.25 -1.55
C ALA A 53 -6.75 -0.62 -3.04
N PRO A 54 -7.34 0.09 -4.02
CA PRO A 54 -7.14 -0.22 -5.43
C PRO A 54 -5.68 -0.07 -5.90
N VAL A 55 -4.92 0.86 -5.31
CA VAL A 55 -3.49 1.06 -5.65
C VAL A 55 -2.66 -0.12 -5.16
N VAL A 56 -2.87 -0.52 -3.91
CA VAL A 56 -2.23 -1.70 -3.32
C VAL A 56 -2.63 -2.96 -4.10
N GLN A 57 -3.91 -3.12 -4.40
CA GLN A 57 -4.42 -4.25 -5.19
C GLN A 57 -3.83 -4.26 -6.60
N GLY A 58 -3.64 -3.10 -7.24
CA GLY A 58 -3.00 -2.98 -8.54
C GLY A 58 -1.57 -3.55 -8.55
N HIS A 59 -0.79 -3.26 -7.50
CA HIS A 59 0.54 -3.87 -7.34
C HIS A 59 0.48 -5.37 -7.05
N LEU A 60 -0.55 -5.87 -6.34
CA LEU A 60 -0.60 -7.28 -5.92
C LEU A 60 -1.26 -8.22 -6.93
N THR A 61 -2.26 -7.75 -7.68
CA THR A 61 -3.07 -8.59 -8.57
C THR A 61 -3.40 -7.92 -9.90
N GLY A 62 -2.83 -6.76 -10.20
CA GLY A 62 -2.91 -6.19 -11.55
C GLY A 62 -2.32 -7.14 -12.61
N PRO A 63 -2.46 -6.82 -13.90
CA PRO A 63 -1.74 -7.54 -14.95
C PRO A 63 -0.20 -7.45 -14.79
#